data_AF-A0A519LMH1-F1
#
_entry.id   AF-A0A519LMH1-F1
#
_cell.length_a   1.000
_cell.length_b   1.000
_cell.length_c   1.000
_cell.angle_alpha   90.00
_cell.angle_beta   90.00
_cell.angle_gamma   90.00
#
_symmetry.space_group_name_H-M   'P 1'
#
loop_
_entity.id
_entity.type
_entity.pdbx_description
1 polymer ?
#
loop_
_entity_poly.entity_id
_entity_poly.type
_entity_poly.pdbx_seq_one_letter_code
_entity_poly.pdbx_strand_id
1 'polypeptide(L)'
;MGFIGVATAFEDFEFNNEANLKLLLNDGILVGATKKYYETNYGVSNYNEKINFPAAFDKIASSEVFINSNNIELICSAIPNFSNFSETEKEILVTKVKSYYANVPLVAETFTMNQLQGTPSFIIFDDNYTILGVHFGHISEDVLQRRLEDFLN
;
A
#
# COMPACT_ATOMS: atom_id res chain seq x y z
N MET A 1 7.54 16.22 11.59
CA MET A 1 6.74 15.05 11.17
C MET A 1 6.03 15.40 9.88
N GLY A 2 6.20 14.57 8.85
CA GLY A 2 5.46 14.68 7.59
C GLY A 2 4.46 13.54 7.47
N PHE A 3 3.40 13.74 6.70
CA PHE A 3 2.43 12.70 6.37
C PHE A 3 2.23 12.69 4.86
N ILE A 4 2.23 11.50 4.26
CA ILE A 4 1.90 11.30 2.86
C ILE A 4 0.82 10.22 2.77
N GLY A 5 -0.26 10.53 2.06
CA GLY A 5 -1.26 9.53 1.70
C GLY A 5 -0.81 8.74 0.48
N VAL A 6 -0.84 7.41 0.53
CA VAL A 6 -0.59 6.56 -0.65
C VAL A 6 -1.88 5.86 -1.02
N ALA A 7 -2.45 6.22 -2.16
CA ALA A 7 -3.57 5.51 -2.77
C ALA A 7 -3.06 4.32 -3.58
N THR A 8 -3.87 3.27 -3.72
CA THR A 8 -3.48 2.05 -4.44
C THR A 8 -4.70 1.38 -5.06
N ALA A 9 -4.47 0.31 -5.82
CA ALA A 9 -5.51 -0.48 -6.46
C ALA A 9 -5.23 -1.97 -6.32
N PHE A 10 -6.21 -2.71 -5.81
CA PHE A 10 -6.21 -4.18 -5.76
C PHE A 10 -7.32 -4.79 -6.63
N GLU A 11 -8.32 -3.96 -6.95
CA GLU A 11 -9.54 -4.30 -7.67
C GLU A 11 -10.09 -3.03 -8.33
N ASP A 12 -11.11 -3.16 -9.17
CA ASP A 12 -11.80 -2.04 -9.83
C ASP A 12 -10.83 -1.03 -10.48
N PHE A 13 -9.84 -1.52 -11.23
CA PHE A 13 -8.74 -0.72 -11.78
C PHE A 13 -9.20 0.43 -12.71
N GLU A 14 -10.40 0.32 -13.28
CA GLU A 14 -11.04 1.41 -14.03
C GLU A 14 -11.40 2.62 -13.14
N PHE A 15 -11.59 2.41 -11.83
CA PHE A 15 -11.87 3.46 -10.85
C PHE A 15 -10.66 3.76 -9.97
N ASN A 16 -9.97 2.72 -9.49
CA ASN A 16 -8.82 2.85 -8.61
C ASN A 16 -7.55 3.09 -9.44
N ASN A 17 -7.35 4.33 -9.88
CA ASN A 17 -6.20 4.73 -10.68
C ASN A 17 -5.75 6.17 -10.40
N GLU A 18 -4.55 6.49 -10.86
CA GLU A 18 -3.93 7.80 -10.67
C GLU A 18 -4.76 8.95 -11.26
N ALA A 19 -5.44 8.74 -12.39
CA ALA A 19 -6.26 9.77 -13.01
C ALA A 19 -7.44 10.16 -12.11
N ASN A 20 -8.13 9.18 -11.52
CA ASN A 20 -9.23 9.45 -10.60
C ASN A 20 -8.74 9.98 -9.24
N LEU A 21 -7.54 9.58 -8.78
CA LEU A 21 -6.91 10.23 -7.62
C LEU A 21 -6.72 11.73 -7.89
N LYS A 22 -6.23 12.12 -9.07
CA LYS A 22 -6.07 13.53 -9.45
C LYS A 22 -7.41 14.28 -9.46
N LEU A 23 -8.48 13.66 -9.97
CA LEU A 23 -9.83 14.25 -9.94
C LEU A 23 -10.34 14.45 -8.51
N LEU A 24 -10.10 13.51 -7.60
CA LEU A 24 -10.42 13.65 -6.19
C LEU A 24 -9.65 14.83 -5.55
N LEU A 25 -8.33 14.88 -5.75
CA LEU A 25 -7.47 15.87 -5.12
C LEU A 25 -7.73 17.31 -5.62
N ASN A 26 -8.00 17.46 -6.92
CA ASN A 26 -8.16 18.77 -7.54
C ASN A 26 -9.60 19.29 -7.45
N ASP A 27 -10.56 18.41 -7.73
CA ASP A 27 -11.95 18.80 -8.00
C ASP A 27 -12.94 18.19 -7.00
N GLY A 28 -12.48 17.35 -6.07
CA GLY A 28 -13.33 16.64 -5.11
C GLY A 28 -14.21 15.57 -5.77
N ILE A 29 -13.91 15.15 -7.00
CA ILE A 29 -14.76 14.21 -7.74
C ILE A 29 -14.60 12.81 -7.17
N LEU A 30 -15.73 12.19 -6.81
CA LEU A 30 -15.82 10.80 -6.36
C LEU A 30 -16.17 9.87 -7.53
N VAL A 31 -15.65 8.64 -7.51
CA VAL A 31 -15.96 7.58 -8.48
C VAL A 31 -16.21 6.23 -7.79
N GLY A 32 -16.73 5.25 -8.54
CA GLY A 32 -16.87 3.86 -8.11
C GLY A 32 -17.64 3.66 -6.80
N ALA A 33 -17.16 2.74 -5.98
CA ALA A 33 -17.75 2.41 -4.68
C ALA A 33 -17.82 3.61 -3.73
N THR A 34 -16.78 4.46 -3.72
CA THR A 34 -16.73 5.65 -2.86
C THR A 34 -17.84 6.64 -3.21
N LYS A 35 -18.04 6.94 -4.50
CA LYS A 35 -19.15 7.80 -4.93
C LYS A 35 -20.50 7.25 -4.47
N LYS A 36 -20.75 5.96 -4.74
CA LYS A 36 -21.99 5.29 -4.35
C LYS A 36 -22.22 5.38 -2.83
N TYR A 37 -21.18 5.18 -2.03
CA TYR A 37 -21.25 5.30 -0.58
C TYR A 37 -21.65 6.71 -0.14
N TYR A 38 -21.00 7.74 -0.68
CA TYR A 38 -21.29 9.12 -0.31
C TYR A 38 -22.68 9.59 -0.74
N GLU A 39 -23.11 9.22 -1.95
CA GLU A 39 -24.45 9.54 -2.44
C GLU A 39 -25.52 8.86 -1.58
N THR A 40 -25.32 7.60 -1.21
CA THR A 40 -26.29 6.82 -0.44
C THR A 40 -26.39 7.29 1.02
N ASN A 41 -25.26 7.58 1.67
CA ASN A 41 -25.22 7.85 3.11
C ASN A 41 -25.33 9.35 3.45
N TYR A 42 -24.90 10.23 2.55
CA TYR A 42 -24.82 11.67 2.81
C TYR A 42 -25.53 12.53 1.75
N GLY A 43 -26.01 11.93 0.66
CA GLY A 43 -26.69 12.68 -0.41
C GLY A 43 -25.76 13.62 -1.19
N VAL A 44 -24.45 13.39 -1.14
CA VAL A 44 -23.43 14.20 -1.84
C VAL A 44 -22.73 13.37 -2.91
N SER A 45 -22.49 13.97 -4.07
CA SER A 45 -21.82 13.33 -5.21
C SER A 45 -20.33 13.66 -5.30
N ASN A 46 -19.88 14.68 -4.58
CA ASN A 46 -18.49 15.14 -4.52
C ASN A 46 -18.02 15.23 -3.06
N TYR A 47 -16.72 15.10 -2.87
CA TYR A 47 -16.05 15.34 -1.61
C TYR A 47 -15.71 16.83 -1.48
N ASN A 48 -16.31 17.49 -0.48
CA ASN A 48 -16.21 18.95 -0.33
C ASN A 48 -15.03 19.38 0.55
N GLU A 49 -14.32 18.44 1.18
CA GLU A 49 -13.18 18.73 2.02
C GLU A 49 -11.89 18.69 1.22
N LYS A 50 -11.01 19.66 1.49
CA LYS A 50 -9.71 19.71 0.83
C LYS A 50 -8.72 18.79 1.52
N ILE A 51 -8.14 17.87 0.76
CA ILE A 51 -7.03 17.04 1.21
C ILE A 51 -5.78 17.93 1.30
N ASN A 52 -5.32 18.21 2.52
CA ASN A 52 -4.25 19.17 2.81
C ASN A 52 -2.89 18.50 3.09
N PHE A 53 -2.71 17.26 2.68
CA PHE A 53 -1.45 16.53 2.77
C PHE A 53 -1.02 16.03 1.39
N PRO A 54 0.30 15.86 1.15
CA PRO A 54 0.80 15.25 -0.07
C PRO A 54 0.18 13.86 -0.28
N ALA A 55 -0.15 13.54 -1.52
CA ALA A 55 -0.66 12.24 -1.91
C ALA A 55 0.18 11.67 -3.06
N ALA A 56 0.38 10.36 -3.02
CA ALA A 56 0.98 9.57 -4.09
C ALA A 56 0.02 8.45 -4.50
N PHE A 57 0.22 7.93 -5.71
CA PHE A 57 -0.42 6.69 -6.15
C PHE A 57 0.65 5.59 -6.19
N ASP A 58 0.30 4.42 -5.68
CA ASP A 58 1.19 3.27 -5.70
C ASP A 58 1.51 2.88 -7.15
N LYS A 59 2.74 2.43 -7.37
CA LYS A 59 3.16 1.97 -8.68
C LYS A 59 2.50 0.62 -8.95
N ILE A 60 1.70 0.57 -10.00
CA ILE A 60 1.06 -0.66 -10.47
C ILE A 60 1.96 -1.28 -11.55
N ALA A 61 2.47 -2.48 -11.28
CA ALA A 61 3.31 -3.24 -12.20
C ALA A 61 2.54 -4.45 -12.76
N SER A 62 2.81 -4.83 -14.00
CA SER A 62 2.38 -6.15 -14.48
C SER A 62 3.16 -7.25 -13.76
N SER A 63 2.59 -8.45 -13.70
CA SER A 63 3.28 -9.64 -13.18
C SER A 63 4.70 -9.81 -13.74
N GLU A 64 4.85 -9.68 -15.06
CA GLU A 64 6.13 -9.86 -15.76
C GLU A 64 7.19 -8.85 -15.32
N VAL A 65 6.79 -7.59 -15.10
CA VAL A 65 7.70 -6.53 -14.63
C VAL A 65 8.03 -6.72 -13.15
N PHE A 66 7.04 -7.14 -12.36
CA PHE A 66 7.20 -7.33 -10.93
C PHE A 66 8.11 -8.50 -10.58
N ILE A 67 8.03 -9.62 -11.33
CA ILE A 67 8.82 -10.83 -11.09
C ILE A 67 10.23 -10.66 -11.65
N ASN A 68 11.08 -9.99 -10.88
CA ASN A 68 12.51 -9.87 -11.13
C ASN A 68 13.32 -10.34 -9.90
N SER A 69 14.61 -10.63 -10.10
CA SER A 69 15.46 -11.20 -9.04
C SER A 69 15.48 -10.34 -7.77
N ASN A 70 15.57 -9.01 -7.91
CA ASN A 70 15.63 -8.08 -6.78
C ASN A 70 14.34 -8.10 -5.96
N ASN A 71 13.18 -8.01 -6.61
CA ASN A 71 11.89 -8.01 -5.90
C ASN A 71 11.63 -9.34 -5.18
N ILE A 72 11.94 -10.45 -5.84
CA ILE A 72 11.76 -11.79 -5.26
C ILE A 72 12.70 -11.99 -4.07
N GLU A 73 13.95 -11.57 -4.18
CA GLU A 73 14.93 -11.63 -3.08
C GLU A 73 14.48 -10.82 -1.87
N LEU A 74 13.98 -9.60 -2.07
CA LEU A 74 13.47 -8.74 -1.01
C LEU A 74 12.26 -9.37 -0.29
N ILE A 75 11.28 -9.88 -1.05
CA ILE A 75 10.09 -10.55 -0.48
C ILE A 75 10.51 -11.79 0.32
N CYS A 76 11.39 -12.62 -0.22
CA CYS A 76 11.86 -13.80 0.48
C CYS A 76 12.68 -13.45 1.73
N SER A 77 13.51 -12.41 1.67
CA SER A 77 14.33 -11.97 2.80
C SER A 77 13.51 -11.39 3.96
N ALA A 78 12.29 -10.91 3.69
CA ALA A 78 11.35 -10.49 4.72
C ALA A 78 10.77 -11.67 5.54
N ILE A 79 10.94 -12.91 5.07
CA ILE A 79 10.44 -14.10 5.78
C ILE A 79 11.34 -14.39 6.99
N PRO A 80 10.77 -14.59 8.19
CA PRO A 80 11.55 -14.84 9.39
C PRO A 80 12.52 -16.01 9.23
N ASN A 81 13.79 -15.78 9.59
CA ASN A 81 14.88 -16.77 9.51
C ASN A 81 15.21 -17.29 8.11
N PHE A 82 14.78 -16.61 7.03
CA PHE A 82 15.04 -17.03 5.65
C PHE A 82 16.53 -17.28 5.36
N SER A 83 17.42 -16.48 5.95
CA SER A 83 18.87 -16.64 5.83
C SER A 83 19.37 -18.02 6.27
N ASN A 84 18.70 -18.62 7.26
CA ASN A 84 19.08 -19.88 7.91
C ASN A 84 18.51 -21.11 7.19
N PHE A 85 17.66 -20.91 6.18
CA PHE A 85 17.10 -22.01 5.40
C PHE A 85 18.18 -22.67 4.55
N SER A 86 18.03 -23.96 4.28
CA SER A 86 18.84 -24.68 3.30
C SER A 86 18.64 -24.13 1.89
N GLU A 87 19.60 -24.35 0.99
CA GLU A 87 19.49 -23.94 -0.41
C GLU A 87 18.21 -24.49 -1.07
N THR A 88 17.87 -25.76 -0.81
CA THR A 88 16.65 -26.37 -1.34
C THR A 88 15.37 -25.70 -0.82
N GLU A 89 15.32 -25.34 0.46
CA GLU A 89 14.17 -24.62 1.02
C GLU A 89 14.04 -23.21 0.41
N LYS A 90 15.16 -22.51 0.22
CA LYS A 90 15.19 -21.21 -0.44
C LYS A 90 14.69 -21.30 -1.88
N GLU A 91 15.17 -22.28 -2.65
CA GLU A 91 14.74 -22.51 -4.04
C GLU A 91 13.23 -22.81 -4.15
N ILE A 92 12.71 -23.64 -3.25
CA ILE A 92 11.27 -23.95 -3.18
C ILE A 92 10.47 -22.68 -2.89
N LEU A 93 10.92 -21.87 -1.93
CA LEU A 93 10.23 -20.65 -1.53
C LEU A 93 10.22 -19.61 -2.66
N VAL A 94 11.37 -19.37 -3.28
CA VAL A 94 11.51 -18.49 -4.45
C VAL A 94 10.56 -18.93 -5.56
N THR A 95 10.48 -20.23 -5.85
CA THR A 95 9.60 -20.79 -6.88
C THR A 95 8.12 -20.57 -6.54
N LYS A 96 7.73 -20.72 -5.27
CA LYS A 96 6.37 -20.45 -4.81
C LYS A 96 5.99 -18.98 -4.93
N VAL A 97 6.88 -18.07 -4.51
CA VAL A 97 6.65 -16.62 -4.61
C VAL A 97 6.47 -16.21 -6.08
N LYS A 98 7.36 -16.67 -6.97
CA LYS A 98 7.23 -16.42 -8.42
C LYS A 98 5.91 -16.95 -8.98
N SER A 99 5.57 -18.21 -8.66
CA SER A 99 4.33 -18.84 -9.12
C SER A 99 3.09 -18.11 -8.62
N TYR A 100 3.10 -17.57 -7.40
CA TYR A 100 1.99 -16.77 -6.87
C TYR A 100 1.80 -15.50 -7.70
N TYR A 101 2.84 -14.67 -7.85
CA TYR A 101 2.72 -13.41 -8.59
C TYR A 101 2.50 -13.61 -10.09
N ALA A 102 2.88 -14.76 -10.66
CA ALA A 102 2.58 -15.09 -12.06
C ALA A 102 1.07 -15.15 -12.35
N ASN A 103 0.25 -15.41 -11.32
CA ASN A 103 -1.21 -15.45 -11.42
C ASN A 103 -1.88 -14.14 -10.99
N VAL A 104 -1.10 -13.11 -10.62
CA VAL A 104 -1.59 -11.79 -10.21
C VAL A 104 -1.39 -10.82 -11.38
N PRO A 105 -2.44 -10.41 -12.12
CA PRO A 105 -2.28 -9.62 -13.34
C PRO A 105 -1.57 -8.28 -13.12
N LEU A 106 -1.93 -7.60 -12.03
CA LEU A 106 -1.42 -6.30 -11.64
C LEU A 106 -1.03 -6.34 -10.17
N VAL A 107 0.17 -5.84 -9.87
CA VAL A 107 0.77 -5.85 -8.54
C VAL A 107 0.97 -4.40 -8.08
N ALA A 108 0.41 -4.08 -6.91
CA ALA A 108 0.66 -2.83 -6.21
C ALA A 108 2.02 -2.89 -5.52
N GLU A 109 3.02 -2.19 -6.05
CA GLU A 109 4.42 -2.40 -5.71
C GLU A 109 4.75 -2.03 -4.26
N THR A 110 4.36 -0.85 -3.78
CA THR A 110 4.64 -0.41 -2.40
C THR A 110 3.99 -1.33 -1.38
N PHE A 111 2.72 -1.68 -1.58
CA PHE A 111 2.02 -2.60 -0.68
C PHE A 111 2.65 -3.98 -0.66
N THR A 112 2.99 -4.49 -1.83
CA THR A 112 3.56 -5.83 -1.96
C THR A 112 4.96 -5.90 -1.37
N MET A 113 5.83 -4.95 -1.72
CA MET A 113 7.22 -4.94 -1.26
C MET A 113 7.33 -4.75 0.26
N ASN A 114 6.40 -4.00 0.86
CA ASN A 114 6.35 -3.80 2.32
C ASN A 114 5.44 -4.81 3.04
N GLN A 115 4.95 -5.85 2.34
CA GLN A 115 4.11 -6.92 2.88
C GLN A 115 2.87 -6.39 3.64
N LEU A 116 2.28 -5.30 3.16
CA LEU A 116 1.10 -4.68 3.76
C LEU A 116 -0.13 -5.55 3.52
N GLN A 117 -0.98 -5.67 4.53
CA GLN A 117 -2.12 -6.60 4.52
C GLN A 117 -3.36 -6.04 3.80
N GLY A 118 -3.36 -4.74 3.48
CA GLY A 118 -4.47 -4.06 2.81
C GLY A 118 -4.67 -2.63 3.30
N THR A 119 -5.80 -2.03 2.98
CA THR A 119 -6.12 -0.64 3.36
C THR A 119 -7.14 -0.57 4.52
N PRO A 120 -7.05 0.45 5.38
CA PRO A 120 -5.89 1.34 5.54
C PRO A 120 -4.71 0.59 6.18
N SER A 121 -3.50 0.99 5.81
CA SER A 121 -2.25 0.63 6.48
C SER A 121 -1.48 1.90 6.82
N PHE A 122 -0.86 1.95 8.00
CA PHE A 122 -0.04 3.05 8.48
C PHE A 122 1.39 2.56 8.67
N ILE A 123 2.35 3.28 8.11
CA ILE A 123 3.78 2.98 8.23
C ILE A 123 4.45 4.18 8.89
N ILE A 124 5.27 3.90 9.90
CA ILE A 124 6.18 4.86 10.52
C ILE A 124 7.58 4.50 10.05
N PHE A 125 8.31 5.46 9.50
CA PHE A 125 9.68 5.28 9.05
C PHE A 125 10.55 6.49 9.40
N ASP A 126 11.86 6.27 9.54
CA ASP A 126 12.84 7.31 9.83
C ASP A 126 13.37 8.01 8.57
N ASP A 127 14.26 8.99 8.72
CA ASP A 127 14.87 9.72 7.60
C ASP A 127 15.77 8.84 6.71
N ASN A 128 16.13 7.63 7.17
CA ASN A 128 16.85 6.62 6.37
C ASN A 128 15.89 5.64 5.68
N TYR A 129 14.58 5.88 5.74
CA TYR A 129 13.51 5.00 5.25
C TYR A 129 13.45 3.63 5.96
N THR A 130 14.01 3.53 7.16
CA THR A 130 13.87 2.35 8.00
C THR A 130 12.46 2.32 8.57
N ILE A 131 11.72 1.24 8.33
CA ILE A 131 10.39 1.05 8.90
C ILE A 131 10.52 0.79 10.40
N LEU A 132 9.99 1.70 11.21
CA LEU A 132 9.96 1.63 12.67
C LEU A 132 8.71 0.90 13.17
N GLY A 133 7.62 0.98 12.42
CA GLY A 133 6.36 0.32 12.78
C GLY A 133 5.35 0.28 11.64
N VAL A 134 4.52 -0.75 11.64
CA VAL A 134 3.41 -0.94 10.69
C VAL A 134 2.14 -1.26 11.46
N HIS A 135 1.02 -0.67 11.04
CA HIS A 135 -0.29 -0.98 11.56
C HIS A 135 -1.29 -1.19 10.42
N PHE A 136 -1.99 -2.33 10.45
CA PHE A 136 -3.08 -2.61 9.52
C PHE A 136 -4.43 -2.42 10.22
N GLY A 137 -5.37 -1.82 9.49
CA GLY A 137 -6.72 -1.57 9.95
C GLY A 137 -6.93 -0.16 10.49
N HIS A 138 -8.18 0.12 10.89
CA HIS A 138 -8.55 1.43 11.39
C HIS A 138 -7.92 1.68 12.77
N ILE A 139 -7.34 2.86 12.94
CA ILE A 139 -6.75 3.35 14.18
C ILE A 139 -7.17 4.80 14.38
N SER A 140 -7.35 5.22 15.63
CA SER A 140 -7.61 6.63 15.93
C SER A 140 -6.33 7.46 15.85
N GLU A 141 -6.51 8.74 15.54
CA GLU A 141 -5.41 9.72 15.44
C GLU A 141 -4.60 9.79 16.75
N ASP A 142 -5.27 9.83 17.91
CA ASP A 142 -4.60 9.86 19.23
C ASP A 142 -3.69 8.65 19.50
N VAL A 143 -4.03 7.48 18.96
CA VAL A 143 -3.20 6.28 19.11
C VAL A 143 -2.01 6.35 18.15
N LEU A 144 -2.24 6.82 16.91
CA LEU A 144 -1.16 7.01 15.94
C LEU A 144 -0.14 8.04 16.43
N GLN A 145 -0.61 9.16 16.98
CA GLN A 145 0.24 10.20 17.55
C GLN A 145 1.12 9.68 18.69
N ARG A 146 0.54 8.96 19.66
CA ARG A 146 1.33 8.38 20.76
C ARG A 146 2.40 7.42 20.27
N ARG A 147 2.10 6.59 19.27
CA ARG A 147 3.11 5.71 18.66
C ARG A 147 4.24 6.49 18.00
N LEU A 148 3.92 7.59 17.32
CA LEU A 148 4.96 8.46 16.74
C LEU A 148 5.84 9.07 17.84
N GLU A 149 5.26 9.50 18.96
CA GLU A 149 5.99 10.03 20.12
C GLU A 149 6.92 8.98 20.75
N ASP A 150 6.50 7.72 20.84
CA ASP A 150 7.32 6.61 21.35
C ASP A 150 8.63 6.40 20.54
N PHE A 151 8.63 6.75 19.26
CA PHE A 151 9.81 6.62 18.38
C PHE A 151 10.67 7.89 18.28
N LEU A 152 10.20 9.01 18.82
CA LEU A 152 10.90 10.31 18.79
C LEU A 152 11.66 10.62 20.09
N ASN A 153 11.43 9.84 21.15
CA ASN A 153 12.12 9.94 22.44
C ASN A 153 13.35 9.03 22.51
#